data_AF-A0AAN7P4H9-F1
#
_entry.id   AF-A0AAN7P4H9-F1
#
_cell.length_a   1.000
_cell.length_b   1.000
_cell.length_c   1.000
_cell.angle_alpha   90.00
_cell.angle_beta   90.00
_cell.angle_gamma   90.00
#
_symmetry.space_group_name_H-M   'P 1'
#
loop_
_entity.id
_entity.type
_entity.pdbx_description
1 polymer ?
#
loop_
_entity_poly.entity_id
_entity_poly.type
_entity_poly.pdbx_seq_one_letter_code
_entity_poly.pdbx_strand_id
1 'polypeptide(L)'
;MKCIPIDSADKLQSLELELNDPTSNNFLMLFMKKVGGINGREFVVRNLRKIFVDSFASKTSWCGQRNNIRISNLKVIKLLQDVTDSIFKLTDKEFEKTASEWFRQSKQRTQRDEKKSSILNTK
;
A
#
# COMPACT_ATOMS: atom_id res chain seq x y z
N MET A 1 15.68 -2.35 5.28
CA MET A 1 14.25 -2.49 5.61
C MET A 1 13.74 -3.85 5.12
N LYS A 2 13.36 -4.76 6.03
CA LYS A 2 12.96 -6.14 5.69
C LYS A 2 11.43 -6.34 5.65
N CYS A 3 10.67 -5.31 5.99
CA CYS A 3 9.21 -5.39 6.20
C CYS A 3 8.37 -5.15 4.93
N ILE A 4 9.02 -4.89 3.78
CA ILE A 4 8.35 -4.76 2.47
C ILE A 4 8.73 -5.95 1.58
N PRO A 5 7.76 -6.60 0.89
CA PRO A 5 6.34 -6.29 0.90
C PRO A 5 5.62 -6.81 2.16
N ILE A 6 4.56 -6.09 2.56
CA ILE A 6 3.71 -6.39 3.72
C ILE A 6 2.70 -7.45 3.32
N ASP A 7 2.84 -8.64 3.89
CA ASP A 7 1.97 -9.80 3.68
C ASP A 7 1.28 -10.29 4.96
N SER A 8 1.57 -9.66 6.10
CA SER A 8 1.00 -10.03 7.40
C SER A 8 0.81 -8.81 8.31
N ALA A 9 -0.03 -8.99 9.33
CA ALA A 9 -0.23 -7.97 10.36
C ALA A 9 1.04 -7.72 11.17
N ASP A 10 1.83 -8.77 11.40
CA ASP A 10 3.10 -8.67 12.13
C ASP A 10 4.11 -7.82 11.35
N LYS A 11 4.26 -8.03 10.04
CA LYS A 11 5.14 -7.18 9.21
C LYS A 11 4.65 -5.73 9.16
N LEU A 12 3.34 -5.52 9.11
CA LEU A 12 2.76 -4.18 9.17
C LEU A 12 3.13 -3.51 10.51
N GLN A 13 2.97 -4.21 11.62
CA GLN A 13 3.32 -3.69 12.94
C GLN A 13 4.82 -3.41 13.07
N SER A 14 5.67 -4.32 12.59
CA SER A 14 7.12 -4.12 12.57
C SER A 14 7.50 -2.88 11.76
N LEU A 15 6.91 -2.68 10.58
CA LEU A 15 7.15 -1.48 9.78
C LEU A 15 6.69 -0.21 10.52
N GLU A 16 5.51 -0.21 11.12
CA GLU A 16 4.98 0.96 11.85
C GLU A 16 5.83 1.33 13.09
N LEU A 17 6.53 0.34 13.68
CA LEU A 17 7.53 0.57 14.72
C LEU A 17 8.86 1.09 14.14
N GLU A 18 9.37 0.49 13.05
CA GLU A 18 10.57 0.96 12.34
C GLU A 18 10.43 2.41 11.87
N LEU A 19 9.23 2.84 11.46
CA LEU A 19 8.97 4.21 11.00
C LEU A 19 9.03 5.28 12.11
N ASN A 20 9.24 4.89 13.37
CA ASN A 20 9.62 5.85 14.42
C ASN A 20 11.09 6.31 14.29
N ASP A 21 11.94 5.50 13.66
CA ASP A 21 13.33 5.86 13.39
C ASP A 21 13.40 6.76 12.13
N PRO A 22 13.98 7.98 12.24
CA PRO A 22 14.09 8.90 11.10
C PRO A 22 14.88 8.31 9.92
N THR A 23 15.86 7.43 10.18
CA THR A 23 16.66 6.81 9.11
C THR A 23 15.80 5.88 8.26
N SER A 24 15.00 5.04 8.92
CA SER A 24 14.04 4.14 8.28
C SER A 24 12.94 4.90 7.54
N ASN A 25 12.45 5.99 8.12
CA ASN A 25 11.50 6.90 7.47
C ASN A 25 12.08 7.47 6.17
N ASN A 26 13.28 8.06 6.22
CA ASN A 26 13.95 8.62 5.04
C ASN A 26 14.24 7.55 3.98
N PHE A 27 14.65 6.35 4.39
CA PHE A 27 14.85 5.24 3.47
C PHE A 27 13.57 4.88 2.71
N LEU A 28 12.43 4.78 3.40
CA LEU A 28 11.15 4.50 2.77
C LEU A 28 10.69 5.63 1.85
N MET A 29 10.90 6.89 2.24
CA MET A 29 10.65 8.03 1.37
C MET A 29 11.46 7.94 0.07
N LEU A 30 12.78 7.69 0.15
CA LEU A 30 13.64 7.55 -1.03
C LEU A 30 13.22 6.38 -1.90
N PHE A 31 12.83 5.27 -1.29
CA PHE A 31 12.23 4.13 -1.99
C PHE A 31 10.97 4.54 -2.76
N MET A 32 10.03 5.25 -2.13
CA MET A 32 8.79 5.69 -2.76
C MET A 32 9.04 6.64 -3.93
N LYS A 33 9.96 7.61 -3.75
CA LYS A 33 10.39 8.53 -4.81
C LYS A 33 10.96 7.78 -6.02
N LYS A 34 11.75 6.72 -5.79
CA LYS A 34 12.34 5.90 -6.86
C LYS A 34 11.30 5.11 -7.67
N VAL A 35 10.14 4.77 -7.11
CA VAL A 35 9.08 4.04 -7.83
C VAL A 35 8.51 4.86 -9.00
N GLY A 36 8.44 6.18 -8.83
CA GLY A 36 7.94 7.13 -9.84
C GLY A 36 6.46 6.93 -10.22
N GLY A 37 6.03 7.69 -11.23
CA GLY A 37 4.67 7.68 -11.78
C GLY A 37 4.48 8.87 -12.69
N ILE A 38 3.61 8.76 -13.70
CA ILE A 38 3.34 9.87 -14.64
C ILE A 38 2.49 10.94 -13.97
N ASN A 39 1.60 10.54 -13.05
CA ASN A 39 0.75 11.42 -12.26
C ASN A 39 0.58 10.90 -10.83
N GLY A 40 0.03 11.74 -9.94
CA GLY A 40 -0.14 11.41 -8.52
C GLY A 40 -0.96 10.15 -8.27
N ARG A 41 -2.04 9.90 -9.03
CA ARG A 41 -2.86 8.69 -8.85
C ARG A 41 -2.08 7.43 -9.22
N GLU A 42 -1.37 7.47 -10.35
CA GLU A 42 -0.50 6.37 -10.75
C GLU A 42 0.63 6.13 -9.74
N PHE A 43 1.26 7.21 -9.25
CA PHE A 43 2.31 7.16 -8.24
C PHE A 43 1.85 6.45 -6.97
N VAL A 44 0.69 6.82 -6.43
CA VAL A 44 0.08 6.18 -5.25
C VAL A 44 -0.13 4.68 -5.50
N VAL A 45 -0.80 4.33 -6.61
CA VAL A 45 -1.12 2.93 -6.94
C VAL A 45 0.16 2.09 -7.15
N ARG A 46 1.19 2.64 -7.80
CA ARG A 46 2.48 1.96 -8.00
C ARG A 46 3.18 1.68 -6.68
N ASN A 47 3.21 2.66 -5.78
CA ASN A 47 3.79 2.49 -4.46
C ASN A 47 3.04 1.47 -3.62
N LEU A 48 1.71 1.53 -3.58
CA LEU A 48 0.89 0.55 -2.86
C LEU A 48 1.15 -0.88 -3.31
N ARG A 49 1.30 -1.12 -4.63
CA ARG A 49 1.69 -2.45 -5.17
C ARG A 49 3.08 -2.92 -4.75
N LYS A 50 3.98 -2.01 -4.43
CA LYS A 50 5.33 -2.37 -3.95
C LYS A 50 5.34 -2.60 -2.44
N ILE A 51 4.50 -1.87 -1.70
CA ILE A 51 4.44 -1.90 -0.24
C ILE A 51 3.61 -3.08 0.25
N PHE A 52 2.47 -3.39 -0.38
CA PHE A 52 1.52 -4.39 0.10
C PHE A 52 1.36 -5.56 -0.86
N VAL A 53 1.22 -6.76 -0.30
CA VAL A 53 0.75 -7.95 -1.03
C VAL A 53 -0.78 -7.94 -1.08
N ASP A 54 -1.37 -8.26 -2.23
CA ASP A 54 -2.81 -8.19 -2.45
C ASP A 54 -3.63 -9.09 -1.49
N SER A 55 -3.10 -10.27 -1.16
CA SER A 55 -3.73 -11.19 -0.19
C SER A 55 -3.87 -10.55 1.19
N PHE A 56 -2.87 -9.80 1.65
CA PHE A 56 -2.93 -9.06 2.91
C PHE A 56 -3.77 -7.79 2.78
N ALA A 57 -3.60 -7.02 1.71
CA ALA A 57 -4.38 -5.80 1.45
C ALA A 57 -5.90 -6.07 1.47
N SER A 58 -6.33 -7.27 1.09
CA SER A 58 -7.75 -7.68 1.13
C SER A 58 -8.36 -7.75 2.53
N LYS A 59 -7.52 -7.81 3.58
CA LYS A 59 -7.89 -7.81 5.00
C LYS A 59 -7.84 -6.41 5.62
N THR A 60 -7.70 -5.38 4.79
CA THR A 60 -7.58 -3.99 5.22
C THR A 60 -8.71 -3.13 4.61
N SER A 61 -8.97 -1.96 5.18
CA SER A 61 -9.89 -0.98 4.59
C SER A 61 -9.58 0.42 5.11
N TRP A 62 -10.03 1.46 4.38
CA TRP A 62 -9.77 2.85 4.75
C TRP A 62 -10.13 3.16 6.21
N CYS A 63 -11.37 2.84 6.60
CA CYS A 63 -11.90 3.12 7.94
C CYS A 63 -11.87 1.93 8.91
N GLY A 64 -11.41 0.74 8.50
CA GLY A 64 -11.46 -0.47 9.32
C GLY A 64 -12.83 -1.15 9.41
N GLN A 65 -13.67 -1.01 8.38
CA GLN A 65 -15.01 -1.61 8.35
C GLN A 65 -14.94 -3.14 8.26
N ARG A 66 -15.97 -3.84 8.77
CA ARG A 66 -16.12 -5.31 8.69
C ARG A 66 -14.94 -6.07 9.30
N ASN A 67 -14.41 -5.59 10.44
CA ASN A 67 -13.24 -6.14 11.13
C ASN A 67 -11.94 -6.12 10.32
N ASN A 68 -11.86 -5.29 9.27
CA ASN A 68 -10.61 -5.09 8.55
C ASN A 68 -9.67 -4.15 9.32
N ILE A 69 -8.36 -4.29 9.07
CA ILE A 69 -7.35 -3.36 9.60
C ILE A 69 -7.57 -1.98 8.97
N ARG A 70 -7.64 -0.94 9.81
CA ARG A 70 -7.79 0.46 9.38
C ARG A 70 -6.47 0.99 8.82
N ILE A 71 -6.47 1.45 7.58
CA ILE A 71 -5.25 1.95 6.91
C ILE A 71 -5.05 3.46 7.00
N SER A 72 -6.11 4.25 7.16
CA SER A 72 -6.02 5.73 7.12
C SER A 72 -5.08 6.30 8.20
N ASN A 73 -4.83 5.54 9.26
CA ASN A 73 -4.05 5.98 10.41
C ASN A 73 -2.60 5.47 10.39
N LEU A 74 -2.24 4.61 9.44
CA LEU A 74 -0.91 4.02 9.35
C LEU A 74 0.13 5.08 8.92
N LYS A 75 1.29 5.08 9.57
CA LYS A 75 2.42 5.95 9.23
C LYS A 75 2.89 5.71 7.81
N VAL A 76 2.92 4.46 7.34
CA VAL A 76 3.29 4.16 5.94
C VAL A 76 2.36 4.82 4.92
N ILE A 77 1.06 4.95 5.24
CA ILE A 77 0.08 5.61 4.35
C ILE A 77 0.24 7.13 4.41
N LYS A 78 0.42 7.69 5.61
CA LYS A 78 0.69 9.13 5.78
C LYS A 78 1.98 9.55 5.08
N LEU A 79 3.05 8.78 5.23
CA LEU A 79 4.31 9.02 4.53
C LEU A 79 4.13 8.94 3.02
N LEU A 80 3.33 8.00 2.51
CA LEU A 80 3.02 7.95 1.08
C LEU A 80 2.28 9.20 0.61
N GLN A 81 1.36 9.75 1.43
CA GLN A 81 0.68 11.01 1.14
C GLN A 81 1.69 12.16 1.09
N ASP A 82 2.51 12.34 2.13
CA ASP A 82 3.52 13.39 2.20
C ASP A 82 4.48 13.35 0.99
N VAL A 83 4.92 12.15 0.60
CA VAL A 83 5.78 11.98 -0.58
C VAL A 83 5.03 12.30 -1.87
N THR A 84 3.76 11.90 -1.98
CA THR A 84 2.93 12.21 -3.15
C THR A 84 2.79 13.73 -3.30
N ASP A 85 2.47 14.43 -2.21
CA ASP A 85 2.26 15.88 -2.20
C ASP A 85 3.56 16.65 -2.49
N SER A 86 4.71 16.08 -2.14
CA SER A 86 6.03 16.67 -2.47
C SER A 86 6.39 16.63 -3.96
N ILE A 87 5.69 15.82 -4.77
CA ILE A 87 5.99 15.59 -6.19
C ILE A 87 4.82 16.01 -7.10
N PHE A 88 3.59 15.77 -6.66
CA PHE A 88 2.38 15.97 -7.43
C PHE A 88 1.40 16.84 -6.65
N LYS A 89 0.63 17.67 -7.38
CA LYS A 89 -0.53 18.36 -6.82
C LYS A 89 -1.72 17.41 -6.81
N LEU A 90 -1.98 16.77 -5.68
CA LEU A 90 -3.14 15.91 -5.45
C LEU A 90 -3.90 16.45 -4.24
N THR A 91 -5.22 16.51 -4.30
CA THR A 91 -6.00 16.86 -3.11
C THR A 91 -6.06 15.67 -2.14
N ASP A 92 -6.23 15.94 -0.85
CA ASP A 92 -6.43 14.88 0.16
C ASP A 92 -7.52 13.88 -0.24
N LYS A 93 -8.61 14.39 -0.83
CA LYS A 93 -9.72 13.54 -1.26
C LYS A 93 -9.36 12.65 -2.44
N GLU A 94 -8.55 13.14 -3.37
CA GLU A 94 -8.07 12.34 -4.50
C GLU A 94 -7.08 11.28 -4.05
N PHE A 95 -6.19 11.59 -3.10
CA PHE A 95 -5.30 10.62 -2.48
C PHE A 95 -6.11 9.52 -1.77
N GLU A 96 -7.01 9.91 -0.87
CA GLU A 96 -7.90 9.01 -0.13
C GLU A 96 -8.66 8.09 -1.08
N LYS A 97 -9.31 8.67 -2.10
CA LYS A 97 -10.11 7.91 -3.07
C LYS A 97 -9.23 6.90 -3.81
N THR A 98 -8.06 7.33 -4.30
CA THR A 98 -7.13 6.48 -5.05
C THR A 98 -6.64 5.31 -4.21
N ALA A 99 -6.16 5.58 -2.99
CA ALA A 99 -5.69 4.55 -2.08
C ALA A 99 -6.82 3.60 -1.66
N SER A 100 -7.97 4.14 -1.25
CA SER A 100 -9.15 3.37 -0.86
C SER A 100 -9.64 2.43 -1.96
N GLU A 101 -9.71 2.92 -3.19
CA GLU A 101 -10.10 2.11 -4.35
C GLU A 101 -9.10 0.99 -4.62
N TRP A 102 -7.80 1.27 -4.50
CA TRP A 102 -6.76 0.25 -4.66
C TRP A 102 -6.90 -0.87 -3.63
N PHE A 103 -7.10 -0.54 -2.35
CA PHE A 103 -7.31 -1.53 -1.30
C PHE A 103 -8.63 -2.29 -1.48
N ARG A 104 -9.72 -1.60 -1.84
CA ARG A 104 -11.02 -2.25 -2.13
C ARG A 104 -10.90 -3.30 -3.24
N GLN A 105 -10.10 -3.03 -4.27
CA GLN A 105 -9.90 -3.94 -5.40
C GLN A 105 -8.95 -5.11 -5.09
N SER A 106 -8.19 -5.08 -4.00
CA SER A 106 -7.21 -6.13 -3.66
C SER A 106 -7.83 -7.53 -3.60
N LYS A 107 -9.02 -7.68 -3.01
CA LYS A 107 -9.75 -8.96 -2.98
C LYS A 107 -9.99 -9.52 -4.38
N GLN A 108 -10.40 -8.67 -5.31
CA GLN A 108 -10.63 -9.07 -6.70
C GLN A 108 -9.31 -9.39 -7.43
N ARG A 109 -8.21 -8.68 -7.11
CA ARG A 109 -6.87 -9.01 -7.64
C ARG A 109 -6.41 -10.38 -7.16
N THR A 110 -6.48 -10.66 -5.86
CA THR A 110 -6.13 -11.95 -5.26
C THR A 110 -6.91 -13.10 -5.88
N GLN A 111 -8.23 -12.98 -6.03
CA GLN A 111 -9.07 -14.01 -6.65
C GLN A 111 -8.69 -14.29 -8.12
N ARG A 112 -8.30 -13.25 -8.87
CA ARG A 112 -7.83 -13.42 -10.25
C ARG A 112 -6.50 -14.18 -10.31
N ASP A 113 -5.59 -13.88 -9.39
CA ASP A 113 -4.27 -14.52 -9.33
C ASP A 113 -4.37 -16.00 -8.90
N GLU A 114 -5.26 -16.30 -7.94
CA GLU A 114 -5.58 -17.67 -7.52
C GLU A 114 -6.18 -18.48 -8.68
N LYS A 115 -7.16 -17.92 -9.40
CA LYS A 115 -7.78 -18.55 -10.57
C LYS A 115 -6.78 -18.78 -11.70
N LYS A 116 -5.86 -17.84 -11.92
CA LYS A 116 -4.81 -18.00 -12.93
C LYS A 116 -3.85 -19.12 -12.57
N SER A 117 -3.48 -19.22 -11.29
CA SER A 117 -2.58 -20.26 -10.76
C SER A 117 -3.21 -21.65 -10.86
N SER A 118 -4.51 -21.79 -10.55
CA SER A 118 -5.19 -23.09 -10.66
C SER A 118 -5.32 -23.60 -12.09
N ILE A 119 -5.53 -22.71 -13.06
CA ILE A 119 -5.57 -23.06 -14.50
C ILE A 119 -4.21 -23.54 -15.00
N LEU A 120 -3.11 -22.95 -14.52
CA LEU A 120 -1.75 -23.35 -14.90
C LEU A 120 -1.35 -24.72 -14.33
N ASN A 121 -1.79 -25.05 -13.11
CA ASN A 121 -1.49 -26.34 -12.47
C ASN A 121 -2.30 -27.53 -13.02
N THR A 122 -3.23 -27.29 -13.94
CA THR A 122 -4.09 -28.32 -14.56
C THR A 122 -3.68 -28.62 -16.01
N LYS A 123 -2.59 -28.03 -16.49
CA LYS A 123 -1.99 -28.26 -17.81
C LYS A 123 -0.61 -28.88 -17.66
#